data_AF-A0A2P6W8E4-F1
#
_entry.id   AF-A0A2P6W8E4-F1
#
_cell.length_a   1.000
_cell.length_b   1.000
_cell.length_c   1.000
_cell.angle_alpha   90.00
_cell.angle_beta   90.00
_cell.angle_gamma   90.00
#
_symmetry.space_group_name_H-M   'P 1'
#
loop_
_entity.id
_entity.type
_entity.pdbx_description
1 polymer ?
#
loop_
_entity_poly.entity_id
_entity_poly.type
_entity_poly.pdbx_seq_one_letter_code
_entity_poly.pdbx_strand_id
1 'polypeptide(L)'
;MQEKRYEAAKETDDRITLQYFPFLTEFWDSLRKGEPLAIEAVRNGEPVYDTGIFMPAKRLLQRGKIKATRESVKKRLKMAAAGYKKAEKNMKQSIPHKIEQVMANAGQAPIMLVGKNPPPKEKVPETLEEMFVEKEMLEEKYVGIAQELYDFGNKGEKNSQEVTGEEVEEHLDKADDFVRRMHKLVSQLGSKKKVKGIVDDYKKFLKANVAALKAQDIEPPEDRDELPETVEENLDVGENHVEMFDRWEE
;
A
#
# COMPACT_ATOMS: atom_id res chain seq x y z
N MET A 1 32.91 16.57 62.34
CA MET A 1 31.56 16.10 61.92
C MET A 1 31.61 14.73 61.24
N GLN A 2 32.66 14.43 60.47
CA GLN A 2 32.81 13.16 59.75
C GLN A 2 33.13 11.99 60.69
N GLU A 3 34.03 12.17 61.67
CA GLU A 3 34.35 11.14 62.70
C GLU A 3 33.11 10.67 63.47
N LYS A 4 32.30 11.60 63.99
CA LYS A 4 31.06 11.27 64.70
C LYS A 4 30.08 10.43 63.86
N ARG A 5 30.08 10.57 62.53
CA ARG A 5 29.24 9.76 61.65
C ARG A 5 29.80 8.35 61.51
N TYR A 6 31.10 8.20 61.37
CA TYR A 6 31.77 6.89 61.31
C TYR A 6 31.61 6.12 62.62
N GLU A 7 31.70 6.79 63.77
CA GLU A 7 31.41 6.18 65.08
C GLU A 7 29.97 5.68 65.15
N ALA A 8 28.98 6.52 64.81
CA ALA A 8 27.57 6.12 64.82
C ALA A 8 27.26 4.95 63.87
N ALA A 9 27.92 4.86 62.70
CA ALA A 9 27.76 3.74 61.78
C ALA A 9 28.28 2.43 62.38
N LYS A 10 29.46 2.45 63.00
CA LYS A 10 30.05 1.28 63.69
C LYS A 10 29.24 0.85 64.89
N GLU A 11 28.72 1.80 65.68
CA GLU A 11 27.82 1.50 66.80
C GLU A 11 26.51 0.84 66.34
N THR A 12 26.07 1.13 65.11
CA THR A 12 24.83 0.56 64.56
C THR A 12 25.03 -0.87 64.05
N ASP A 13 26.02 -1.10 63.18
CA ASP A 13 26.38 -2.43 62.65
C ASP A 13 27.75 -2.37 61.96
N ASP A 14 28.67 -3.28 62.32
CA ASP A 14 30.04 -3.32 61.79
C ASP A 14 30.12 -3.51 60.27
N ARG A 15 29.04 -3.99 59.62
CA ARG A 15 28.95 -4.15 58.16
C ARG A 15 28.66 -2.82 57.45
N ILE A 16 28.21 -1.79 58.17
CA ILE A 16 27.88 -0.49 57.57
C ILE A 16 29.18 0.28 57.34
N THR A 17 29.52 0.43 56.06
CA THR A 17 30.62 1.29 55.63
C THR A 17 30.06 2.61 55.08
N LEU A 18 30.43 3.74 55.70
CA LEU A 18 30.09 5.05 55.17
C LEU A 18 31.00 5.39 53.99
N GLN A 19 30.39 5.47 52.81
CA GLN A 19 31.03 5.99 51.60
C GLN A 19 30.55 7.42 51.34
N TYR A 20 31.49 8.30 51.02
CA TYR A 20 31.14 9.64 50.56
C TYR A 20 30.59 9.54 49.14
N PHE A 21 29.39 10.08 48.93
CA PHE A 21 28.81 10.15 47.61
C PHE A 21 29.36 11.38 46.87
N PRO A 22 29.77 11.26 45.60
CA PRO A 22 30.25 12.39 44.83
C PRO A 22 29.20 13.51 44.76
N PHE A 23 29.66 14.74 44.48
CA PHE A 23 28.75 15.86 44.19
C PHE A 23 27.73 15.46 43.12
N LEU A 24 26.54 16.06 43.15
CA LEU A 24 25.45 15.71 42.24
C LEU A 24 25.89 15.73 40.76
N THR A 25 26.73 16.69 40.38
CA THR A 25 27.33 16.78 39.03
C THR A 25 28.14 15.54 38.67
N GLU A 26 29.04 15.13 39.56
CA GLU A 26 29.90 13.97 39.37
C GLU A 26 29.09 12.67 39.35
N PHE A 27 28.07 12.55 40.21
CA PHE A 27 27.14 11.41 40.16
C PHE A 27 26.48 11.26 38.78
N TRP A 28 25.92 12.34 38.23
CA TRP A 28 25.29 12.29 36.92
C TRP A 28 26.29 12.04 35.81
N ASP A 29 27.51 12.59 35.91
CA ASP A 29 28.55 12.35 34.92
C ASP A 29 29.04 10.89 34.93
N SER A 30 29.26 10.31 36.11
CA SER A 30 29.57 8.89 36.31
C SER A 30 28.49 8.00 35.72
N LEU A 31 27.21 8.30 35.96
CA LEU A 31 26.11 7.56 35.36
C LEU A 31 26.08 7.72 33.84
N ARG A 32 26.23 8.94 33.31
CA ARG A 32 26.25 9.21 31.87
C ARG A 32 27.37 8.45 31.16
N LYS A 33 28.55 8.38 31.79
CA LYS A 33 29.73 7.62 31.33
C LYS A 33 29.58 6.11 31.51
N GLY A 34 28.68 5.66 32.38
CA GLY A 34 28.48 4.25 32.67
C GLY A 34 29.56 3.66 33.57
N GLU A 35 30.10 4.44 34.50
CA GLU A 35 31.17 4.00 35.40
C GLU A 35 30.72 2.81 36.27
N PRO A 36 31.49 1.69 36.32
CA PRO A 36 31.03 0.45 36.94
C PRO A 36 30.51 0.60 38.37
N LEU A 37 31.21 1.37 39.21
CA LEU A 37 30.85 1.57 40.62
C LEU A 37 29.53 2.34 40.76
N ALA A 38 29.36 3.45 40.03
CA ALA A 38 28.13 4.24 40.05
C ALA A 38 26.93 3.44 39.52
N ILE A 39 27.15 2.65 38.46
CA ILE A 39 26.13 1.77 37.91
C ILE A 39 25.72 0.70 38.93
N GLU A 40 26.67 0.05 39.60
CA GLU A 40 26.37 -1.01 40.58
C GLU A 40 25.68 -0.44 41.83
N ALA A 41 26.11 0.73 42.29
CA ALA A 41 25.47 1.45 43.40
C ALA A 41 24.01 1.78 43.07
N VAL A 42 23.71 2.26 41.85
CA VAL A 42 22.32 2.54 41.44
C VAL A 42 21.53 1.25 41.16
N ARG A 43 22.18 0.19 40.69
CA ARG A 43 21.53 -1.10 40.39
C ARG A 43 21.03 -1.78 41.66
N ASN A 44 21.91 -1.94 42.64
CA ASN A 44 21.65 -2.72 43.85
C ASN A 44 21.27 -1.86 45.06
N GLY A 45 21.58 -0.57 45.03
CA GLY A 45 21.27 0.33 46.13
C GLY A 45 19.76 0.53 46.28
N GLU A 46 19.31 0.62 47.52
CA GLU A 46 17.96 1.03 47.88
C GLU A 46 18.02 2.34 48.67
N PRO A 47 17.20 3.34 48.31
CA PRO A 47 17.23 4.61 49.02
C PRO A 47 16.54 4.49 50.38
N VAL A 48 17.25 4.86 51.44
CA VAL A 48 16.63 5.06 52.78
C VAL A 48 15.88 6.40 52.82
N TYR A 49 16.40 7.40 52.13
CA TYR A 49 15.79 8.71 51.92
C TYR A 49 16.20 9.23 50.54
N ASP A 50 15.24 9.63 49.71
CA ASP A 50 15.49 10.18 48.37
C ASP A 50 14.51 11.33 48.08
N THR A 51 15.04 12.46 47.63
CA THR A 51 14.25 13.63 47.23
C THR A 51 14.08 13.75 45.71
N GLY A 52 14.39 12.67 44.97
CA GLY A 52 14.19 12.58 43.53
C GLY A 52 15.47 12.55 42.71
N ILE A 53 16.57 12.07 43.29
CA ILE A 53 17.86 11.91 42.59
C ILE A 53 18.09 10.43 42.28
N PHE A 54 17.97 9.56 43.28
CA PHE A 54 18.36 8.17 43.16
C PHE A 54 17.34 7.33 42.39
N MET A 55 16.05 7.40 42.76
CA MET A 55 15.01 6.60 42.12
C MET A 55 14.83 6.91 40.63
N PRO A 56 14.88 8.17 40.17
CA PRO A 56 14.89 8.46 38.74
C PRO A 56 16.10 7.88 38.02
N ALA A 57 17.30 7.96 38.59
CA ALA A 57 18.50 7.34 38.04
C ALA A 57 18.36 5.81 37.93
N LYS A 58 17.85 5.15 38.97
CA LYS A 58 17.57 3.70 38.98
C LYS A 58 16.57 3.31 37.89
N ARG A 59 15.49 4.08 37.72
CA ARG A 59 14.52 3.86 36.63
C ARG A 59 15.13 4.05 35.24
N LEU A 60 16.02 5.04 35.06
CA LEU A 60 16.75 5.22 33.80
C LEU A 60 17.67 4.03 33.49
N LEU A 61 18.39 3.53 34.50
CA LEU A 61 19.21 2.33 34.37
C LEU A 61 18.36 1.12 33.98
N GLN A 62 17.31 0.82 34.73
CA GLN A 62 16.39 -0.29 34.48
C GLN A 62 15.73 -0.24 33.08
N ARG A 63 15.45 0.97 32.58
CA ARG A 63 14.92 1.20 31.21
C ARG A 63 16.00 1.18 30.12
N GLY A 64 17.24 0.83 30.46
CA GLY A 64 18.38 0.79 29.55
C GLY A 64 18.62 2.13 28.86
N LYS A 65 18.40 3.24 29.57
CA LYS A 65 18.63 4.62 29.05
C LYS A 65 20.06 5.08 29.31
N ILE A 66 20.75 4.48 30.27
CA ILE A 66 22.17 4.71 30.52
C ILE A 66 23.00 3.84 29.58
N LYS A 67 23.99 4.42 28.90
CA LYS A 67 24.81 3.72 27.89
C LYS A 67 25.80 2.75 28.55
N ALA A 68 26.28 1.78 27.78
CA ALA A 68 27.30 0.81 28.20
C ALA A 68 26.92 -0.06 29.43
N THR A 69 25.63 -0.23 29.70
CA THR A 69 25.14 -1.09 30.79
C THR A 69 24.48 -2.37 30.28
N ARG A 70 24.42 -3.41 31.11
CA ARG A 70 23.75 -4.68 30.80
C ARG A 70 22.28 -4.47 30.42
N GLU A 71 21.60 -3.53 31.07
CA GLU A 71 20.22 -3.15 30.80
C GLU A 71 20.06 -2.53 29.41
N SER A 72 21.00 -1.66 29.02
CA SER A 72 21.01 -1.05 27.68
C SER A 72 21.27 -2.09 26.58
N VAL A 73 22.16 -3.06 26.82
CA VAL A 73 22.42 -4.18 25.91
C VAL A 73 21.17 -5.06 25.77
N LYS A 74 20.58 -5.48 26.89
CA LYS A 74 19.35 -6.29 26.91
C LYS A 74 18.22 -5.60 26.16
N LYS A 75 18.06 -4.29 26.36
CA LYS A 75 17.07 -3.50 25.63
C LYS A 75 17.33 -3.50 24.12
N ARG A 76 18.58 -3.29 23.69
CA ARG A 76 18.93 -3.33 22.26
C ARG A 76 18.65 -4.69 21.64
N LEU A 77 19.03 -5.78 22.31
CA LEU A 77 18.72 -7.14 21.85
C LEU A 77 17.22 -7.40 21.77
N LYS A 78 16.44 -6.95 22.77
CA LYS A 78 14.97 -7.04 22.74
C LYS A 78 14.37 -6.26 21.56
N MET A 79 14.89 -5.07 21.28
CA MET A 79 14.47 -4.27 20.12
C MET A 79 14.82 -4.95 18.79
N ALA A 80 16.02 -5.53 18.68
CA ALA A 80 16.45 -6.27 17.50
C ALA A 80 15.54 -7.48 17.24
N ALA A 81 15.26 -8.28 18.27
CA ALA A 81 14.34 -9.42 18.17
C ALA A 81 12.91 -9.00 17.77
N ALA A 82 12.40 -7.90 18.32
CA ALA A 82 11.11 -7.35 17.92
C ALA A 82 11.11 -6.85 16.47
N GLY A 83 12.19 -6.19 16.05
CA GLY A 83 12.39 -5.74 14.67
C GLY A 83 12.42 -6.90 13.69
N TYR A 84 13.15 -7.97 14.01
CA TYR A 84 13.19 -9.20 13.22
C TYR A 84 11.79 -9.81 13.06
N LYS A 85 11.06 -10.02 14.17
CA LYS A 85 9.69 -10.58 14.12
C LYS A 85 8.75 -9.71 13.27
N LYS A 86 8.92 -8.39 13.30
CA LYS A 86 8.14 -7.47 12.46
C LYS A 86 8.51 -7.60 10.99
N ALA A 87 9.81 -7.68 10.66
CA ALA A 87 10.26 -7.89 9.29
C ALA A 87 9.76 -9.23 8.73
N GLU A 88 9.88 -10.30 9.51
CA GLU A 88 9.38 -11.63 9.16
C GLU A 88 7.85 -11.62 8.95
N LYS A 89 7.08 -11.01 9.86
CA LYS A 89 5.62 -10.87 9.70
C LYS A 89 5.27 -10.08 8.43
N ASN A 90 6.00 -9.01 8.13
CA ASN A 90 5.76 -8.23 6.92
C ASN A 90 5.95 -9.09 5.66
N MET A 91 7.05 -9.85 5.59
CA MET A 91 7.34 -10.76 4.48
C MET A 91 6.25 -11.84 4.33
N LYS A 92 5.90 -12.50 5.44
CA LYS A 92 5.00 -13.66 5.45
C LYS A 92 3.51 -13.34 5.34
N GLN A 93 3.07 -12.12 5.69
CA GLN A 93 1.66 -11.75 5.73
C GLN A 93 1.36 -10.48 4.94
N SER A 94 2.10 -9.40 5.22
CA SER A 94 1.76 -8.09 4.67
C SER A 94 2.07 -7.97 3.18
N ILE A 95 3.15 -8.58 2.70
CA ILE A 95 3.48 -8.58 1.27
C ILE A 95 2.46 -9.41 0.46
N PRO A 96 2.16 -10.68 0.82
CA PRO A 96 1.13 -11.44 0.12
C PRO A 96 -0.22 -10.72 0.03
N HIS A 97 -0.68 -10.13 1.13
CA HIS A 97 -1.93 -9.37 1.14
C HIS A 97 -1.90 -8.16 0.20
N LYS A 98 -0.77 -7.45 0.10
CA LYS A 98 -0.62 -6.32 -0.83
C LYS A 98 -0.60 -6.78 -2.29
N ILE A 99 0.03 -7.91 -2.57
CA ILE A 99 0.05 -8.50 -3.92
C ILE A 99 -1.36 -8.89 -4.37
N GLU A 100 -2.15 -9.50 -3.49
CA GLU A 100 -3.57 -9.77 -3.74
C GLU A 100 -4.36 -8.48 -4.05
N GLN A 101 -4.14 -7.41 -3.29
CA GLN A 101 -4.77 -6.11 -3.58
C GLN A 101 -4.34 -5.52 -4.93
N VAL A 102 -3.07 -5.69 -5.31
CA VAL A 102 -2.57 -5.28 -6.64
C VAL A 102 -3.29 -6.03 -7.75
N MET A 103 -3.40 -7.36 -7.62
CA MET A 103 -4.17 -8.19 -8.55
C MET A 103 -5.62 -7.71 -8.65
N ALA A 104 -6.31 -7.51 -7.52
CA ALA A 104 -7.70 -7.10 -7.51
C ALA A 104 -7.89 -5.74 -8.23
N ASN A 105 -7.09 -4.73 -7.87
CA ASN A 105 -7.18 -3.40 -8.47
C ASN A 105 -6.89 -3.42 -9.98
N ALA A 106 -5.84 -4.15 -10.40
CA ALA A 106 -5.45 -4.23 -11.80
C ALA A 106 -6.48 -5.00 -12.64
N GLY A 107 -7.01 -6.11 -12.13
CA GLY A 107 -8.02 -6.92 -12.81
C GLY A 107 -9.41 -6.26 -12.86
N GLN A 108 -9.78 -5.49 -11.84
CA GLN A 108 -11.05 -4.76 -11.80
C GLN A 108 -11.09 -3.58 -12.78
N ALA A 109 -9.95 -2.95 -13.07
CA ALA A 109 -9.88 -1.78 -13.95
C ALA A 109 -10.49 -1.99 -15.37
N PRO A 110 -10.13 -3.04 -16.15
CA PRO A 110 -10.75 -3.28 -17.45
C PRO A 110 -12.24 -3.62 -17.35
N ILE A 111 -12.69 -4.29 -16.28
CA ILE A 111 -14.10 -4.60 -16.02
C ILE A 111 -14.89 -3.30 -15.83
N MET A 112 -14.36 -2.37 -15.04
CA MET A 112 -14.95 -1.04 -14.84
C MET A 112 -14.99 -0.21 -16.12
N LEU A 113 -13.96 -0.28 -16.95
CA LEU A 113 -13.88 0.49 -18.20
C LEU A 113 -15.03 0.17 -19.17
N VAL A 114 -15.45 -1.10 -19.23
CA VAL A 114 -16.58 -1.57 -20.04
C VAL A 114 -17.93 -1.35 -19.37
N GLY A 115 -17.97 -0.65 -18.22
CA GLY A 115 -19.18 -0.20 -17.54
C GLY A 115 -19.80 -1.24 -16.62
N LYS A 116 -19.03 -2.25 -16.18
CA LYS A 116 -19.48 -3.23 -15.18
C LYS A 116 -18.96 -2.86 -13.79
N ASN A 117 -19.69 -3.29 -12.76
CA ASN A 117 -19.23 -3.12 -11.38
C ASN A 117 -18.04 -4.06 -11.10
N PRO A 118 -17.05 -3.63 -10.31
CA PRO A 118 -15.92 -4.48 -9.96
C PRO A 118 -16.40 -5.66 -9.08
N PRO A 119 -16.03 -6.91 -9.42
CA PRO A 119 -16.39 -8.08 -8.61
C PRO A 119 -15.54 -8.12 -7.32
N PRO A 120 -15.94 -8.93 -6.32
CA PRO A 120 -15.07 -9.30 -5.20
C PRO A 120 -13.72 -9.87 -5.69
N LYS A 121 -12.66 -9.71 -4.89
CA LYS A 121 -11.28 -10.07 -5.26
C LYS A 121 -11.14 -11.54 -5.70
N GLU A 122 -11.85 -12.44 -5.04
CA GLU A 122 -11.88 -13.88 -5.32
C GLU A 122 -12.57 -14.24 -6.65
N LYS A 123 -13.38 -13.32 -7.18
CA LYS A 123 -14.12 -13.49 -8.44
C LYS A 123 -13.47 -12.75 -9.61
N VAL A 124 -12.38 -12.02 -9.38
CA VAL A 124 -11.65 -11.29 -10.43
C VAL A 124 -11.14 -12.23 -11.53
N PRO A 125 -10.48 -13.38 -11.23
CA PRO A 125 -9.98 -14.28 -12.28
C PRO A 125 -11.10 -14.79 -13.21
N GLU A 126 -12.16 -15.36 -12.63
CA GLU A 126 -13.36 -15.86 -13.34
C GLU A 126 -14.00 -14.76 -14.20
N THR A 127 -14.16 -13.55 -13.64
CA THR A 127 -14.77 -12.44 -14.40
C THR A 127 -13.88 -11.99 -15.56
N LEU A 128 -12.55 -12.02 -15.41
CA LEU A 128 -11.63 -11.69 -16.50
C LEU A 128 -11.69 -12.72 -17.63
N GLU A 129 -11.84 -14.00 -17.28
CA GLU A 129 -12.00 -15.10 -18.22
C GLU A 129 -13.26 -14.91 -19.08
N GLU A 130 -14.42 -14.84 -18.44
CA GLU A 130 -15.73 -14.66 -19.09
C GLU A 130 -15.78 -13.40 -19.97
N MET A 131 -15.20 -12.30 -19.49
CA MET A 131 -15.36 -11.02 -20.16
C MET A 131 -14.35 -10.77 -21.28
N PHE A 132 -13.12 -11.28 -21.14
CA PHE A 132 -12.01 -10.89 -22.00
C PHE A 132 -11.24 -12.06 -22.61
N VAL A 133 -11.16 -13.23 -21.97
CA VAL A 133 -10.48 -14.40 -22.56
C VAL A 133 -11.36 -15.06 -23.61
N GLU A 134 -12.65 -15.29 -23.31
CA GLU A 134 -13.62 -15.86 -24.27
C GLU A 134 -13.77 -15.00 -25.55
N LYS A 135 -13.40 -13.72 -25.47
CA LYS A 135 -13.44 -12.76 -26.59
C LYS A 135 -12.07 -12.53 -27.21
N GLU A 136 -11.09 -13.36 -26.87
CA GLU A 136 -9.71 -13.31 -27.37
C GLU A 136 -9.02 -11.95 -27.15
N MET A 137 -9.44 -11.20 -26.11
CA MET A 137 -8.88 -9.90 -25.74
C MET A 137 -7.78 -10.01 -24.68
N LEU A 138 -7.79 -11.09 -23.90
CA LEU A 138 -6.83 -11.41 -22.87
C LEU A 138 -6.38 -12.86 -23.02
N GLU A 139 -5.10 -13.12 -22.81
CA GLU A 139 -4.52 -14.45 -22.84
C GLU A 139 -4.83 -15.20 -21.54
N GLU A 140 -5.25 -16.46 -21.65
CA GLU A 140 -5.66 -17.32 -20.52
C GLU A 140 -4.62 -17.38 -19.39
N LYS A 141 -3.33 -17.33 -19.73
CA LYS A 141 -2.23 -17.31 -18.73
C LYS A 141 -2.40 -16.22 -17.68
N TYR A 142 -3.03 -15.09 -18.01
CA TYR A 142 -3.22 -13.98 -17.07
C TYR A 142 -4.35 -14.24 -16.08
N VAL A 143 -5.31 -15.11 -16.40
CA VAL A 143 -6.29 -15.63 -15.44
C VAL A 143 -5.60 -16.55 -14.45
N GLY A 144 -4.73 -17.45 -14.93
CA GLY A 144 -3.90 -18.30 -14.07
C GLY A 144 -3.01 -17.48 -13.12
N ILE A 145 -2.33 -16.46 -13.64
CA ILE A 145 -1.56 -15.53 -12.80
C ILE A 145 -2.46 -14.84 -11.76
N ALA A 146 -3.63 -14.32 -12.14
CA ALA A 146 -4.53 -13.67 -11.18
C ALA A 146 -4.96 -14.62 -10.05
N GLN A 147 -5.23 -15.88 -10.38
CA GLN A 147 -5.59 -16.91 -9.41
C GLN A 147 -4.42 -17.20 -8.44
N GLU A 148 -3.20 -17.35 -8.94
CA GLU A 148 -2.02 -17.55 -8.10
C GLU A 148 -1.77 -16.36 -7.15
N LEU A 149 -1.91 -15.13 -7.64
CA LEU A 149 -1.75 -13.93 -6.81
C LEU A 149 -2.83 -13.84 -5.71
N TYR A 150 -4.07 -14.25 -6.00
CA TYR A 150 -5.15 -14.34 -5.02
C TYR A 150 -4.84 -15.40 -3.95
N ASP A 151 -4.46 -16.61 -4.38
CA ASP A 151 -4.16 -17.72 -3.49
C ASP A 151 -2.94 -17.43 -2.61
N PHE A 152 -1.95 -16.70 -3.12
CA PHE A 152 -0.83 -16.23 -2.33
C PHE A 152 -1.25 -15.27 -1.21
N GLY A 153 -2.14 -14.33 -1.50
CA GLY A 153 -2.75 -13.47 -0.48
C GLY A 153 -3.45 -14.27 0.62
N ASN A 154 -4.27 -15.23 0.22
CA ASN A 154 -4.94 -16.16 1.14
C ASN A 154 -3.97 -17.00 1.96
N LYS A 155 -2.87 -17.48 1.36
CA LYS A 155 -1.81 -18.21 2.05
C LYS A 155 -1.15 -17.32 3.10
N GLY A 156 -0.87 -16.07 2.77
CA GLY A 156 -0.34 -15.08 3.71
C GLY A 156 -1.28 -14.77 4.88
N GLU A 157 -2.60 -14.85 4.68
CA GLU A 157 -3.59 -14.65 5.75
C GLU A 157 -3.74 -15.89 6.65
N LYS A 158 -3.92 -17.07 6.05
CA LYS A 158 -4.28 -18.30 6.77
C LYS A 158 -3.07 -19.12 7.22
N ASN A 159 -2.05 -19.22 6.37
CA ASN A 159 -0.92 -20.15 6.50
C ASN A 159 0.43 -19.42 6.40
N SER A 160 0.52 -18.22 6.96
CA SER A 160 1.71 -17.34 6.84
C SER A 160 3.05 -17.99 7.19
N GLN A 161 3.07 -19.04 8.02
CA GLN A 161 4.31 -19.74 8.38
C GLN A 161 4.94 -20.50 7.21
N GLU A 162 4.14 -20.84 6.20
CA GLU A 162 4.54 -21.57 5.00
C GLU A 162 4.99 -20.65 3.86
N VAL A 163 4.90 -19.32 4.03
CA VAL A 163 5.34 -18.34 3.03
C VAL A 163 6.86 -18.19 3.09
N THR A 164 7.51 -18.43 1.96
CA THR A 164 8.95 -18.31 1.78
C THR A 164 9.34 -17.00 1.09
N GLY A 165 10.63 -16.63 1.17
CA GLY A 165 11.14 -15.44 0.48
C GLY A 165 11.16 -15.60 -1.04
N GLU A 166 11.43 -16.81 -1.52
CA GLU A 166 11.43 -17.16 -2.95
C GLU A 166 10.02 -17.01 -3.55
N GLU A 167 9.00 -17.54 -2.87
CA GLU A 167 7.61 -17.32 -3.29
C GLU A 167 7.26 -15.83 -3.33
N VAL A 168 7.71 -15.04 -2.34
CA VAL A 168 7.47 -13.58 -2.36
C VAL A 168 8.06 -12.92 -3.60
N GLU A 169 9.30 -13.27 -3.97
CA GLU A 169 9.97 -12.74 -5.17
C GLU A 169 9.22 -13.14 -6.45
N GLU A 170 8.90 -14.43 -6.59
CA GLU A 170 8.15 -14.96 -7.73
C GLU A 170 6.79 -14.25 -7.92
N HIS A 171 6.04 -14.04 -6.83
CA HIS A 171 4.73 -13.41 -6.90
C HIS A 171 4.81 -11.89 -7.14
N LEU A 172 5.91 -11.23 -6.76
CA LEU A 172 6.16 -9.83 -7.15
C LEU A 172 6.35 -9.69 -8.66
N ASP A 173 7.11 -10.60 -9.28
CA ASP A 173 7.34 -10.59 -10.73
C ASP A 173 6.05 -10.86 -11.51
N LYS A 174 5.28 -11.86 -11.06
CA LYS A 174 3.94 -12.17 -11.62
C LYS A 174 2.99 -10.98 -11.49
N ALA A 175 3.01 -10.27 -10.36
CA ALA A 175 2.19 -9.08 -10.15
C ALA A 175 2.58 -7.94 -11.10
N ASP A 176 3.88 -7.70 -11.33
CA ASP A 176 4.34 -6.67 -12.29
C ASP A 176 3.91 -7.00 -13.72
N ASP A 177 4.09 -8.25 -14.18
CA ASP A 177 3.64 -8.68 -15.52
C ASP A 177 2.11 -8.55 -15.67
N PHE A 178 1.36 -8.98 -14.65
CA PHE A 178 -0.10 -8.87 -14.64
C PHE A 178 -0.56 -7.41 -14.76
N VAL A 179 0.01 -6.50 -13.96
CA VAL A 179 -0.31 -5.07 -13.99
C VAL A 179 -0.03 -4.47 -15.37
N ARG A 180 1.16 -4.73 -15.94
CA ARG A 180 1.52 -4.26 -17.29
C ARG A 180 0.52 -4.75 -18.33
N ARG A 181 0.10 -6.00 -18.25
CA ARG A 181 -0.89 -6.54 -19.18
C ARG A 181 -2.26 -5.92 -19.03
N MET A 182 -2.73 -5.71 -17.81
CA MET A 182 -4.01 -5.04 -17.54
C MET A 182 -4.01 -3.61 -18.07
N HIS A 183 -2.91 -2.87 -17.93
CA HIS A 183 -2.73 -1.57 -18.58
C HIS A 183 -2.89 -1.64 -20.10
N LYS A 184 -2.25 -2.63 -20.75
CA LYS A 184 -2.39 -2.84 -22.20
C LYS A 184 -3.84 -3.16 -22.58
N LEU A 185 -4.53 -4.00 -21.81
CA LEU A 185 -5.93 -4.35 -22.04
C LEU A 185 -6.84 -3.11 -21.94
N VAL A 186 -6.67 -2.30 -20.89
CA VAL A 186 -7.39 -1.03 -20.69
C VAL A 186 -7.15 -0.08 -21.87
N SER A 187 -5.92 0.04 -22.34
CA SER A 187 -5.59 0.86 -23.52
C SER A 187 -6.30 0.37 -24.78
N GLN A 188 -6.25 -0.94 -25.07
CA GLN A 188 -6.91 -1.55 -26.22
C GLN A 188 -8.45 -1.35 -26.17
N LEU A 189 -9.05 -1.55 -25.01
CA LEU A 189 -10.47 -1.33 -24.77
C LEU A 189 -10.85 0.15 -24.93
N GLY A 190 -10.03 1.07 -24.41
CA GLY A 190 -10.25 2.51 -24.52
C GLY A 190 -10.26 2.98 -25.97
N SER A 191 -9.31 2.51 -26.78
CA SER A 191 -9.28 2.82 -28.22
C SER A 191 -10.51 2.28 -28.95
N LYS A 192 -10.91 1.02 -28.71
CA LYS A 192 -12.14 0.46 -29.28
C LYS A 192 -13.39 1.25 -28.87
N LYS A 193 -13.47 1.69 -27.61
CA LYS A 193 -14.58 2.49 -27.10
C LYS A 193 -14.65 3.87 -27.75
N LYS A 194 -13.49 4.53 -27.99
CA LYS A 194 -13.42 5.80 -28.73
C LYS A 194 -13.93 5.64 -30.16
N VAL A 195 -13.45 4.63 -30.90
CA VAL A 195 -13.91 4.35 -32.26
C VAL A 195 -15.42 4.10 -32.28
N LYS A 196 -15.93 3.26 -31.37
CA LYS A 196 -17.37 3.02 -31.23
C LYS A 196 -18.16 4.30 -30.95
N GLY A 197 -17.66 5.17 -30.08
CA GLY A 197 -18.29 6.47 -29.80
C GLY A 197 -18.41 7.33 -31.04
N ILE A 198 -17.36 7.42 -31.86
CA ILE A 198 -17.38 8.15 -33.13
C ILE A 198 -18.43 7.54 -34.08
N VAL A 199 -18.52 6.21 -34.17
CA VAL A 199 -19.55 5.51 -34.98
C VAL A 199 -20.96 5.86 -34.50
N ASP A 200 -21.19 5.82 -33.20
CA ASP A 200 -22.51 6.05 -32.61
C ASP A 200 -22.92 7.53 -32.74
N ASP A 201 -21.98 8.46 -32.60
CA ASP A 201 -22.23 9.89 -32.80
C ASP A 201 -22.50 10.21 -34.27
N TYR A 202 -21.80 9.57 -35.22
CA TYR A 202 -22.13 9.66 -36.64
C TYR A 202 -23.53 9.14 -36.95
N LYS A 203 -23.93 7.99 -36.39
CA LYS A 203 -25.31 7.48 -36.52
C LYS A 203 -26.37 8.44 -35.97
N LYS A 204 -26.07 9.13 -34.87
CA LYS A 204 -26.98 10.17 -34.33
C LYS A 204 -27.05 11.37 -35.25
N PHE A 205 -25.92 11.82 -35.79
CA PHE A 205 -25.85 12.90 -36.78
C PHE A 205 -26.74 12.59 -38.00
N LEU A 206 -26.62 11.39 -38.59
CA LEU A 206 -27.48 10.98 -39.70
C LEU A 206 -28.98 11.00 -39.33
N LYS A 207 -29.33 10.46 -38.16
CA LYS A 207 -30.73 10.46 -37.67
C LYS A 207 -31.26 11.86 -37.41
N ALA A 208 -30.42 12.78 -36.93
CA ALA A 208 -30.80 14.15 -36.67
C ALA A 208 -31.13 14.89 -37.99
N ASN A 209 -30.33 14.67 -39.04
CA ASN A 209 -30.60 15.21 -40.37
C ASN A 209 -31.91 14.68 -40.97
N VAL A 210 -32.14 13.37 -40.90
CA VAL A 210 -33.42 12.76 -41.32
C VAL A 210 -34.61 13.35 -40.56
N ALA A 211 -34.46 13.58 -39.25
CA ALA A 211 -35.51 14.19 -38.45
C ALA A 211 -35.74 15.68 -38.82
N ALA A 212 -34.68 16.41 -39.14
CA ALA A 212 -34.76 17.81 -39.57
C ALA A 212 -35.49 17.96 -40.92
N LEU A 213 -35.20 17.09 -41.90
CA LEU A 213 -35.93 17.04 -43.17
C LEU A 213 -37.43 16.81 -42.94
N LYS A 214 -37.77 15.80 -42.13
CA LYS A 214 -39.18 15.50 -41.80
C LYS A 214 -39.89 16.65 -41.08
N ALA A 215 -39.19 17.41 -40.24
CA ALA A 215 -39.77 18.57 -39.55
C ALA A 215 -40.12 19.73 -40.50
N GLN A 216 -39.55 19.73 -41.71
CA GLN A 216 -39.84 20.65 -42.80
C GLN A 216 -40.80 20.03 -43.83
N ASP A 217 -41.46 18.91 -43.49
CA ASP A 217 -42.32 18.13 -44.39
C ASP A 217 -41.61 17.62 -45.66
N ILE A 218 -40.27 17.44 -45.60
CA ILE A 218 -39.48 16.86 -46.70
C ILE A 218 -39.29 15.37 -46.44
N GLU A 219 -39.62 14.57 -47.45
CA GLU A 219 -39.38 13.13 -47.43
C GLU A 219 -37.87 12.86 -47.55
N PRO A 220 -37.25 12.14 -46.58
CA PRO A 220 -35.84 11.80 -46.68
C PRO A 220 -35.60 10.80 -47.82
N PRO A 221 -34.40 10.82 -48.44
CA PRO A 221 -34.08 9.92 -49.53
C PRO A 221 -34.08 8.45 -49.05
N GLU A 222 -34.41 7.54 -49.98
CA GLU A 222 -34.34 6.09 -49.71
C GLU A 222 -32.88 5.62 -49.66
N ASP A 223 -32.02 6.19 -50.51
CA ASP A 223 -30.59 5.97 -50.46
C ASP A 223 -29.95 6.89 -49.41
N ARG A 224 -29.10 6.29 -48.57
CA ARG A 224 -28.36 7.01 -47.55
C ARG A 224 -27.31 7.93 -48.17
N ASP A 225 -26.75 7.55 -49.31
CA ASP A 225 -25.65 8.29 -49.93
C ASP A 225 -26.16 9.57 -50.64
N GLU A 226 -27.48 9.68 -50.86
CA GLU A 226 -28.18 10.90 -51.35
C GLU A 226 -28.58 11.87 -50.21
N LEU A 227 -28.42 11.46 -48.95
CA LEU A 227 -28.78 12.27 -47.79
C LEU A 227 -27.99 13.60 -47.68
N PRO A 228 -26.69 13.68 -48.01
CA PRO A 228 -25.94 14.93 -47.96
C PRO A 228 -26.51 15.99 -48.91
N GLU A 229 -26.70 15.66 -50.19
CA GLU A 229 -27.26 16.57 -51.20
C GLU A 229 -28.66 17.03 -50.79
N THR A 230 -29.51 16.10 -50.35
CA THR A 230 -30.87 16.44 -49.91
C THR A 230 -30.88 17.41 -48.72
N VAL A 231 -29.93 17.26 -47.78
CA VAL A 231 -29.81 18.16 -46.62
C VAL A 231 -29.31 19.53 -47.05
N GLU A 232 -28.32 19.62 -47.93
CA GLU A 232 -27.76 20.89 -48.42
C GLU A 232 -28.78 21.70 -49.23
N GLU A 233 -29.56 21.04 -50.07
CA GLU A 233 -30.57 21.72 -50.91
C GLU A 233 -31.76 22.26 -50.10
N ASN A 234 -32.10 21.61 -48.99
CA ASN A 234 -33.38 21.84 -48.32
C ASN A 234 -33.27 22.37 -46.88
N LEU A 235 -32.10 22.30 -46.25
CA LEU A 235 -31.87 22.81 -44.89
C LEU A 235 -30.79 23.90 -44.93
N ASP A 236 -31.00 25.00 -44.20
CA ASP A 236 -30.01 26.07 -44.04
C ASP A 236 -28.90 25.60 -43.08
N VAL A 237 -27.93 24.87 -43.61
CA VAL A 237 -26.77 24.33 -42.90
C VAL A 237 -25.47 24.88 -43.50
N GLY A 238 -24.48 25.17 -42.65
CA GLY A 238 -23.18 25.69 -43.14
C GLY A 238 -22.30 24.61 -43.77
N GLU A 239 -21.31 25.02 -44.58
CA GLU A 239 -20.37 24.11 -45.29
C GLU A 239 -19.74 23.03 -44.39
N ASN A 240 -19.33 23.40 -43.16
CA ASN A 240 -18.76 22.46 -42.19
C ASN A 240 -19.70 21.31 -41.78
N HIS A 241 -21.03 21.48 -41.94
CA HIS A 241 -22.02 20.44 -41.66
C HIS A 241 -22.09 19.41 -42.78
N VAL A 242 -21.98 19.86 -44.03
CA VAL A 242 -21.95 18.99 -45.22
C VAL A 242 -20.66 18.18 -45.25
N GLU A 243 -19.51 18.79 -44.92
CA GLU A 243 -18.22 18.09 -44.79
C GLU A 243 -18.23 16.96 -43.74
N MET A 244 -19.18 16.93 -42.78
CA MET A 244 -19.25 15.85 -41.80
C MET A 244 -19.75 14.52 -42.39
N PHE A 245 -20.41 14.54 -43.55
CA PHE A 245 -20.82 13.33 -44.26
C PHE A 245 -19.62 12.64 -44.94
N ASP A 246 -18.67 13.43 -45.47
CA ASP A 246 -17.52 12.93 -46.24
C ASP A 246 -16.43 12.28 -45.37
N ARG A 247 -16.35 12.64 -44.08
CA ARG A 247 -15.31 12.16 -43.15
C ARG A 247 -15.38 10.66 -42.81
N TRP A 248 -16.23 9.89 -43.48
CA TRP A 248 -16.51 8.48 -43.20
C TRP A 248 -16.34 7.56 -44.42
N GLU A 249 -16.04 8.09 -45.60
CA GLU A 249 -15.76 7.30 -46.81
C GLU A 249 -14.25 6.99 -47.03
N GLU A 250 -13.35 7.59 -46.23
CA GLU A 250 -11.91 7.28 -46.17
C GLU A 250 -11.53 6.28 -45.06
#